data_AF-A0A096HAB6-F1
#
_entry.id   AF-A0A096HAB6-F1
#
_cell.length_a   1.000
_cell.length_b   1.000
_cell.length_c   1.000
_cell.angle_alpha   90.00
_cell.angle_beta   90.00
_cell.angle_gamma   90.00
#
_symmetry.space_group_name_H-M   'P 1'
#
loop_
_entity.id
_entity.type
_entity.pdbx_description
1 polymer ?
#
loop_
_entity_poly.entity_id
_entity_poly.type
_entity_poly.pdbx_seq_one_letter_code
_entity_poly.pdbx_strand_id
1 'polypeptide(L)'
;MTANSLPVSHEALTAAAQDTSLPDQILSLWFGSARPGNADALKHKAQWFTKSAAFDEELRQRFGTAVEAALGGALQHWATLGPWQQLALVILLDQFTRNIHRNTPKSFAGDAQALALALQAVDSGSERLLPEVARVFMYLPLEHAEDPAMQQRSVAAFEALLQNATDAELREYLAGTLDYAHRHQVVIERFCRFPHRNSILGRTSTAEEAEYLAQPGSGF
;
A
#
# COMPACT_ATOMS: atom_id res chain seq x y z
N MET A 1 2.49 -28.20 4.51
CA MET A 1 3.33 -28.03 5.71
C MET A 1 3.61 -26.55 5.85
N THR A 2 2.76 -25.81 6.56
CA THR A 2 2.99 -24.40 6.84
C THR A 2 4.05 -24.31 7.92
N ALA A 3 5.19 -23.70 7.60
CA ALA A 3 6.18 -23.32 8.60
C ALA A 3 5.49 -22.32 9.54
N ASN A 4 5.08 -22.79 10.71
CA ASN A 4 4.57 -21.95 11.77
C ASN A 4 5.78 -21.15 12.28
N SER A 5 6.02 -19.99 11.68
CA SER A 5 7.04 -19.06 12.16
C SER A 5 6.69 -18.71 13.59
N LEU A 6 7.64 -18.86 14.51
CA LEU A 6 7.43 -18.51 15.91
C LEU A 6 6.94 -17.06 16.00
N PRO A 7 5.97 -16.76 16.89
CA PRO A 7 5.52 -15.39 17.08
C PRO A 7 6.70 -14.50 17.46
N VAL A 8 6.80 -13.33 16.82
CA VAL A 8 7.82 -12.33 17.11
C VAL A 8 7.72 -11.94 18.59
N SER A 9 8.85 -11.91 19.30
CA SER A 9 8.84 -11.64 20.74
C SER A 9 8.37 -10.22 21.04
N HIS A 10 7.69 -10.03 22.17
CA HIS A 10 7.28 -8.69 22.63
C HIS A 10 8.46 -7.71 22.73
N GLU A 11 9.64 -8.21 23.12
CA GLU A 11 10.88 -7.44 23.16
C GLU A 11 11.29 -6.95 21.77
N ALA A 12 11.24 -7.81 20.75
CA ALA A 12 11.57 -7.42 19.37
C ALA A 12 10.57 -6.40 18.79
N LEU A 13 9.27 -6.55 19.09
CA LEU A 13 8.25 -5.58 18.70
C LEU A 13 8.48 -4.21 19.38
N THR A 14 8.85 -4.23 20.67
CA THR A 14 9.16 -3.01 21.44
C THR A 14 10.42 -2.33 20.88
N ALA A 15 11.45 -3.09 20.56
CA ALA A 15 12.69 -2.56 19.98
C ALA A 15 12.42 -1.89 18.62
N ALA A 16 11.62 -2.52 17.75
CA ALA A 16 11.23 -1.91 16.48
C ALA A 16 10.43 -0.61 16.66
N ALA A 17 9.57 -0.53 17.68
CA ALA A 17 8.82 0.68 18.00
C ALA A 17 9.67 1.84 18.52
N GLN A 18 10.83 1.54 19.12
CA GLN A 18 11.76 2.54 19.65
C GLN A 18 12.84 2.94 18.64
N ASP A 19 13.00 2.22 17.53
CA ASP A 19 13.98 2.54 16.49
C ASP A 19 13.53 3.75 15.66
N THR A 20 14.09 4.90 16.01
CA THR A 20 13.83 6.18 15.32
C THR A 20 14.33 6.23 13.88
N SER A 21 15.22 5.32 13.47
CA SER A 21 15.76 5.25 12.11
C SER A 21 14.91 4.39 11.16
N LEU A 22 14.02 3.56 11.72
CA LEU A 22 13.25 2.58 10.96
C LEU A 22 12.37 3.18 9.85
N PRO A 23 11.65 4.32 10.04
CA PRO A 23 10.91 4.96 8.97
C PRO A 23 11.79 5.30 7.76
N ASP A 24 12.99 5.83 8.02
CA ASP A 24 13.92 6.26 6.97
C ASP A 24 14.52 5.05 6.26
N GLN A 25 14.76 3.93 6.94
CA GLN A 25 15.18 2.67 6.32
C GLN A 25 14.12 2.11 5.37
N ILE A 26 12.84 2.12 5.77
CA ILE A 26 11.71 1.66 4.96
C ILE A 26 11.59 2.52 3.70
N LEU A 27 11.60 3.84 3.86
CA LEU A 27 11.48 4.78 2.75
C LEU A 27 12.70 4.70 1.83
N SER A 28 13.91 4.53 2.37
CA SER A 28 15.13 4.38 1.57
C SER A 28 15.14 3.10 0.75
N LEU A 29 14.64 1.99 1.30
CA LEU A 29 14.45 0.77 0.51
C LEU A 29 13.43 1.01 -0.61
N TRP A 30 12.30 1.61 -0.27
CA TRP A 30 11.17 1.72 -1.18
C TRP A 30 11.40 2.75 -2.30
N PHE A 31 12.02 3.88 -2.00
CA PHE A 31 12.20 4.98 -2.93
C PHE A 31 13.65 5.33 -3.28
N GLY A 32 14.63 4.61 -2.73
CA GLY A 32 16.06 4.87 -2.91
C GLY A 32 16.66 5.88 -1.93
N SER A 33 15.83 6.69 -1.25
CA SER A 33 16.26 7.54 -0.13
C SER A 33 15.10 7.80 0.83
N ALA A 34 15.38 8.30 2.03
CA ALA A 34 14.34 8.60 3.01
C ALA A 34 13.42 9.74 2.57
N ARG A 35 13.91 10.67 1.76
CA ARG A 35 13.22 11.90 1.34
C ARG A 35 13.48 12.17 -0.15
N PRO A 36 13.01 11.29 -1.06
CA PRO A 36 13.25 11.40 -2.49
C PRO A 36 12.47 12.57 -3.10
N GLY A 37 12.99 13.18 -4.17
CA GLY A 37 12.15 13.91 -5.12
C GLY A 37 11.44 12.95 -6.09
N ASN A 38 10.49 13.45 -6.89
CA ASN A 38 9.74 12.62 -7.84
C ASN A 38 10.66 11.83 -8.80
N ALA A 39 11.62 12.50 -9.43
CA ALA A 39 12.52 11.87 -10.40
C ALA A 39 13.40 10.77 -9.77
N ASP A 40 13.84 10.95 -8.52
CA ASP A 40 14.64 9.93 -7.82
C ASP A 40 13.78 8.74 -7.41
N ALA A 41 12.57 8.97 -6.90
CA ALA A 41 11.63 7.90 -6.58
C ALA A 41 11.29 7.07 -7.82
N LEU A 42 11.04 7.71 -8.97
CA LEU A 42 10.65 7.00 -10.21
C LEU A 42 11.71 6.04 -10.75
N LYS A 43 12.99 6.23 -10.43
CA LYS A 43 14.05 5.26 -10.75
C LYS A 43 13.79 3.87 -10.15
N HIS A 44 12.99 3.83 -9.08
CA HIS A 44 12.65 2.61 -8.36
C HIS A 44 11.31 1.99 -8.80
N LYS A 45 10.55 2.60 -9.72
CA LYS A 45 9.18 2.17 -10.04
C LYS A 45 9.01 0.70 -10.42
N ALA A 46 10.03 0.12 -11.06
CA ALA A 46 10.01 -1.30 -11.43
C ALA A 46 9.87 -2.24 -10.22
N GLN A 47 10.42 -1.86 -9.06
CA GLN A 47 10.38 -2.69 -7.85
C GLN A 47 8.98 -2.78 -7.24
N TRP A 48 8.16 -1.72 -7.38
CA TRP A 48 6.84 -1.65 -6.76
C TRP A 48 5.82 -2.57 -7.44
N PHE A 49 5.91 -2.70 -8.77
CA PHE A 49 4.89 -3.38 -9.57
C PHE A 49 5.34 -4.74 -10.13
N THR A 50 6.61 -5.12 -9.94
CA THR A 50 7.13 -6.42 -10.38
C THR A 50 7.10 -7.43 -9.26
N LYS A 51 6.44 -8.57 -9.47
CA LYS A 51 6.51 -9.70 -8.54
C LYS A 51 7.93 -10.27 -8.53
N SER A 52 8.58 -10.27 -7.37
CA SER A 52 9.92 -10.80 -7.18
C SER A 52 10.02 -11.54 -5.86
N ALA A 53 10.20 -12.86 -5.92
CA ALA A 53 10.35 -13.69 -4.72
C ALA A 53 11.59 -13.30 -3.90
N ALA A 54 12.66 -12.84 -4.57
CA ALA A 54 13.87 -12.36 -3.91
C ALA A 54 13.60 -11.06 -3.13
N PHE A 55 12.84 -10.13 -3.71
CA PHE A 55 12.47 -8.89 -3.02
C PHE A 55 11.49 -9.14 -1.87
N ASP A 56 10.52 -10.04 -2.05
CA ASP A 56 9.61 -10.46 -0.99
C ASP A 56 10.37 -11.10 0.20
N GLU A 57 11.43 -11.87 -0.09
CA GLU A 57 12.32 -12.43 0.94
C GLU A 57 13.14 -11.36 1.65
N GLU A 58 13.73 -10.41 0.91
CA GLU A 58 14.47 -9.29 1.49
C GLU A 58 13.59 -8.48 2.45
N LEU A 59 12.37 -8.15 2.02
CA LEU A 59 11.40 -7.44 2.84
C LEU A 59 11.07 -8.20 4.13
N ARG A 60 10.88 -9.52 4.04
CA ARG A 60 10.57 -10.35 5.21
C ARG A 60 11.72 -10.40 6.19
N GLN A 61 12.95 -10.57 5.71
CA GLN A 61 14.13 -10.66 6.57
C GLN A 61 14.41 -9.33 7.28
N ARG A 62 14.28 -8.21 6.57
CA ARG A 62 14.64 -6.88 7.10
C ARG A 62 13.52 -6.24 7.90
N PHE A 63 12.27 -6.40 7.46
CA PHE A 63 11.14 -5.63 7.98
C PHE A 63 9.98 -6.50 8.49
N GLY A 64 10.11 -7.83 8.52
CA GLY A 64 9.08 -8.72 9.04
C GLY A 64 8.65 -8.35 10.47
N THR A 65 9.60 -8.13 11.37
CA THR A 65 9.33 -7.64 12.74
C THR A 65 8.60 -6.31 12.75
N ALA A 66 8.97 -5.37 11.88
CA ALA A 66 8.32 -4.06 11.77
C ALA A 66 6.88 -4.18 11.27
N VAL A 67 6.62 -5.08 10.31
CA VAL A 67 5.27 -5.38 9.82
C VAL A 67 4.41 -5.98 10.92
N GLU A 68 4.91 -6.95 11.69
CA GLU A 68 4.15 -7.48 12.84
C GLU A 68 3.89 -6.41 13.91
N ALA A 69 4.87 -5.53 14.17
CA ALA A 69 4.71 -4.41 15.10
C ALA A 69 3.67 -3.39 14.62
N ALA A 70 3.67 -3.08 13.32
CA ALA A 70 2.67 -2.22 12.69
C ALA A 70 1.27 -2.83 12.79
N LEU A 71 1.11 -4.10 12.38
CA LEU A 71 -0.16 -4.82 12.45
C LEU A 71 -0.70 -4.91 13.89
N GLY A 72 0.19 -5.04 14.88
CA GLY A 72 -0.14 -5.02 16.30
C GLY A 72 -0.37 -3.62 16.91
N GLY A 73 -0.23 -2.54 16.12
CA GLY A 73 -0.46 -1.17 16.55
C GLY A 73 0.68 -0.51 17.34
N ALA A 74 1.82 -1.18 17.52
CA ALA A 74 2.96 -0.66 18.30
C ALA A 74 3.61 0.58 17.64
N LEU A 75 3.44 0.74 16.32
CA LEU A 75 4.01 1.86 15.55
C LEU A 75 3.04 3.03 15.33
N GLN A 76 1.84 3.01 15.93
CA GLN A 76 0.78 4.01 15.67
C GLN A 76 1.24 5.46 15.93
N HIS A 77 2.17 5.65 16.86
CA HIS A 77 2.72 6.96 17.19
C HIS A 77 3.44 7.65 16.00
N TRP A 78 3.85 6.91 14.96
CA TRP A 78 4.45 7.49 13.75
C TRP A 78 3.49 8.41 12.99
N ALA A 79 2.18 8.15 13.10
CA ALA A 79 1.15 8.95 12.46
C ALA A 79 1.11 10.42 12.93
N THR A 80 1.73 10.73 14.08
CA THR A 80 1.76 12.09 14.65
C THR A 80 3.12 12.77 14.55
N LEU A 81 4.16 12.06 14.09
CA LEU A 81 5.52 12.61 13.97
C LEU A 81 5.70 13.46 12.70
N GLY A 82 5.01 13.11 11.63
CA GLY A 82 5.10 13.81 10.35
C GLY A 82 4.65 12.97 9.16
N PRO A 83 4.48 13.59 7.98
CA PRO A 83 3.92 12.93 6.81
C PRO A 83 4.81 11.79 6.29
N TRP A 84 6.13 11.88 6.45
CA TRP A 84 7.06 10.83 6.04
C TRP A 84 7.00 9.59 6.95
N GLN A 85 6.93 9.78 8.27
CA GLN A 85 6.78 8.69 9.23
C GLN A 85 5.42 8.01 9.07
N GLN A 86 4.36 8.79 8.86
CA GLN A 86 3.04 8.27 8.54
C GLN A 86 3.05 7.46 7.23
N LEU A 87 3.72 7.96 6.18
CA LEU A 87 3.88 7.24 4.91
C LEU A 87 4.64 5.91 5.10
N ALA A 88 5.71 5.90 5.89
CA ALA A 88 6.44 4.66 6.18
C ALA A 88 5.54 3.61 6.86
N LEU A 89 4.67 4.04 7.78
CA LEU A 89 3.69 3.16 8.41
C LEU A 89 2.65 2.64 7.40
N VAL A 90 2.15 3.50 6.50
CA VAL A 90 1.25 3.08 5.41
C VAL A 90 1.93 2.05 4.50
N ILE A 91 3.20 2.24 4.13
CA ILE A 91 3.96 1.29 3.31
C ILE A 91 4.10 -0.07 4.01
N LEU A 92 4.34 -0.10 5.33
CA LEU A 92 4.39 -1.36 6.08
C LEU A 92 3.05 -2.11 6.02
N LEU A 93 1.95 -1.39 6.28
CA LEU A 93 0.61 -1.96 6.42
C LEU A 93 -0.03 -2.34 5.08
N ASP A 94 0.22 -1.56 4.04
CA ASP A 94 -0.41 -1.72 2.73
C ASP A 94 0.49 -2.46 1.74
N GLN A 95 1.74 -2.02 1.56
CA GLN A 95 2.62 -2.58 0.53
C GLN A 95 3.36 -3.83 1.04
N PHE A 96 4.05 -3.73 2.18
CA PHE A 96 4.92 -4.82 2.64
C PHE A 96 4.10 -6.05 3.05
N THR A 97 2.90 -5.89 3.59
CA THR A 97 1.98 -7.02 3.84
C THR A 97 1.66 -7.78 2.56
N ARG A 98 1.39 -7.09 1.44
CA ARG A 98 1.11 -7.69 0.12
C ARG A 98 2.32 -8.43 -0.47
N ASN A 99 3.54 -7.97 -0.20
CA ASN A 99 4.77 -8.64 -0.60
C ASN A 99 5.12 -9.83 0.32
N ILE A 100 5.22 -9.60 1.63
CA ILE A 100 5.71 -10.58 2.61
C ILE A 100 4.74 -11.76 2.77
N HIS A 101 3.43 -11.48 2.72
CA HIS A 101 2.36 -12.45 2.91
C HIS A 101 1.60 -12.78 1.63
N ARG A 102 2.25 -12.61 0.47
CA ARG A 102 1.66 -12.84 -0.86
C ARG A 102 0.89 -14.17 -0.92
N ASN A 103 -0.28 -14.15 -1.54
CA ASN A 103 -1.18 -15.30 -1.72
C ASN A 103 -1.70 -15.90 -0.39
N THR A 104 -1.74 -15.13 0.69
CA THR A 104 -2.34 -15.53 1.97
C THR A 104 -3.33 -14.47 2.45
N PRO A 105 -4.31 -14.79 3.30
CA PRO A 105 -5.22 -13.78 3.86
C PRO A 105 -4.50 -12.61 4.54
N LYS A 106 -3.31 -12.87 5.09
CA LYS A 106 -2.52 -11.89 5.82
C LYS A 106 -1.97 -10.76 4.91
N SER A 107 -2.01 -10.91 3.59
CA SER A 107 -1.69 -9.81 2.67
C SER A 107 -2.63 -8.61 2.78
N PHE A 108 -3.83 -8.80 3.36
CA PHE A 108 -4.83 -7.75 3.54
C PHE A 108 -5.01 -7.33 5.01
N ALA A 109 -4.19 -7.87 5.93
CA ALA A 109 -4.37 -7.67 7.37
C ALA A 109 -4.17 -6.20 7.81
N GLY A 110 -3.41 -5.42 7.04
CA GLY A 110 -3.15 -4.01 7.33
C GLY A 110 -4.13 -3.03 6.68
N ASP A 111 -5.02 -3.49 5.78
CA ASP A 111 -5.84 -2.63 4.91
C ASP A 111 -6.66 -1.60 5.72
N ALA A 112 -7.33 -2.03 6.78
CA ALA A 112 -8.16 -1.14 7.61
C ALA A 112 -7.32 -0.07 8.34
N GLN A 113 -6.13 -0.43 8.82
CA GLN A 113 -5.23 0.51 9.51
C GLN A 113 -4.59 1.49 8.51
N ALA A 114 -4.14 1.00 7.36
CA ALA A 114 -3.61 1.82 6.28
C ALA A 114 -4.65 2.81 5.76
N LEU A 115 -5.90 2.38 5.59
CA LEU A 115 -7.00 3.25 5.17
C LEU A 115 -7.26 4.36 6.19
N ALA A 116 -7.30 4.04 7.49
CA ALA A 116 -7.49 5.06 8.53
C ALA A 116 -6.36 6.11 8.51
N LEU A 117 -5.11 5.68 8.33
CA LEU A 117 -3.96 6.57 8.21
C LEU A 117 -4.01 7.43 6.94
N ALA A 118 -4.40 6.86 5.80
CA ALA A 118 -4.57 7.58 4.55
C ALA A 118 -5.64 8.67 4.67
N LEU A 119 -6.80 8.33 5.26
CA LEU A 119 -7.89 9.27 5.50
C LEU A 119 -7.45 10.41 6.43
N GLN A 120 -6.75 10.10 7.53
CA GLN A 120 -6.20 11.11 8.43
C GLN A 120 -5.27 12.08 7.68
N ALA A 121 -4.40 11.56 6.80
CA ALA A 121 -3.49 12.40 6.02
C ALA A 121 -4.28 13.33 5.08
N VAL A 122 -5.16 12.75 4.26
CA VAL A 122 -5.97 13.50 3.26
C VAL A 122 -6.88 14.53 3.91
N ASP A 123 -7.55 14.19 5.01
CA ASP A 123 -8.51 15.08 5.69
C ASP A 123 -7.78 16.26 6.36
N SER A 124 -6.54 16.05 6.81
CA SER A 124 -5.70 17.14 7.35
C SER A 124 -4.92 17.91 6.28
N GLY A 125 -4.79 17.35 5.08
CA GLY A 125 -3.96 17.88 3.99
C GLY A 125 -2.45 17.73 4.22
N SER A 126 -2.03 16.94 5.22
CA SER A 126 -0.61 16.79 5.59
C SER A 126 0.19 16.05 4.52
N GLU A 127 -0.45 15.19 3.73
CA GLU A 127 0.16 14.45 2.64
C GLU A 127 0.65 15.37 1.54
N ARG A 128 0.12 16.60 1.42
CA ARG A 128 0.57 17.59 0.42
C ARG A 128 2.00 18.07 0.63
N LEU A 129 2.60 17.76 1.78
CA LEU A 129 4.02 17.98 2.05
C LEU A 129 4.93 16.90 1.45
N LEU A 130 4.34 15.82 0.90
CA LEU A 130 5.04 14.76 0.20
C LEU A 130 5.09 15.05 -1.31
N PRO A 131 6.17 14.64 -2.00
CA PRO A 131 6.22 14.64 -3.45
C PRO A 131 5.12 13.75 -4.05
N GLU A 132 4.64 14.09 -5.24
CA GLU A 132 3.55 13.42 -5.95
C GLU A 132 3.71 11.90 -6.01
N VAL A 133 4.92 11.43 -6.31
CA VAL A 133 5.21 9.98 -6.41
C VAL A 133 5.07 9.28 -5.07
N ALA A 134 5.45 9.94 -3.97
CA ALA A 134 5.27 9.41 -2.62
C ALA A 134 3.79 9.46 -2.20
N ARG A 135 3.04 10.51 -2.61
CA ARG A 135 1.61 10.64 -2.34
C ARG A 135 0.76 9.52 -2.96
N VAL A 136 1.16 8.95 -4.09
CA VAL A 136 0.51 7.75 -4.66
C VAL A 136 0.33 6.67 -3.59
N PHE A 137 1.37 6.38 -2.82
CA PHE A 137 1.33 5.34 -1.78
C PHE A 137 0.49 5.72 -0.56
N MET A 138 0.24 7.02 -0.34
CA MET A 138 -0.74 7.46 0.64
C MET A 138 -2.18 7.25 0.14
N TYR A 139 -2.40 7.18 -1.17
CA TYR A 139 -3.72 7.04 -1.77
C TYR A 139 -4.10 5.60 -2.11
N LEU A 140 -3.13 4.71 -2.32
CA LEU A 140 -3.38 3.28 -2.57
C LEU A 140 -4.31 2.62 -1.53
N PRO A 141 -4.26 2.93 -0.21
CA PRO A 141 -5.23 2.38 0.73
C PRO A 141 -6.70 2.71 0.42
N LEU A 142 -6.99 3.87 -0.20
CA LEU A 142 -8.33 4.23 -0.67
C LEU A 142 -8.72 3.35 -1.88
N GLU A 143 -7.80 3.17 -2.83
CA GLU A 143 -7.96 2.30 -4.00
C GLU A 143 -8.15 0.82 -3.61
N HIS A 144 -7.50 0.37 -2.54
CA HIS A 144 -7.60 -1.00 -2.06
C HIS A 144 -8.84 -1.27 -1.20
N ALA A 145 -9.64 -0.26 -0.85
CA ALA A 145 -10.83 -0.42 -0.04
C ALA A 145 -12.00 -1.00 -0.84
N GLU A 146 -12.67 -2.02 -0.28
CA GLU A 146 -13.94 -2.55 -0.82
C GLU A 146 -15.12 -1.63 -0.41
N ASP A 147 -15.04 -0.34 -0.75
CA ASP A 147 -16.01 0.70 -0.39
C ASP A 147 -16.16 1.72 -1.54
N PRO A 148 -17.37 1.91 -2.11
CA PRO A 148 -17.58 2.84 -3.22
C PRO A 148 -17.22 4.30 -2.93
N ALA A 149 -17.45 4.78 -1.70
CA ALA A 149 -17.09 6.15 -1.32
C ALA A 149 -15.58 6.32 -1.26
N MET A 150 -14.84 5.28 -0.81
CA MET A 150 -13.37 5.30 -0.83
C MET A 150 -12.83 5.30 -2.25
N GLN A 151 -13.46 4.55 -3.17
CA GLN A 151 -13.07 4.57 -4.60
C GLN A 151 -13.25 5.96 -5.22
N GLN A 152 -14.36 6.64 -4.94
CA GLN A 152 -14.58 8.02 -5.39
C GLN A 152 -13.51 8.97 -4.85
N ARG A 153 -13.16 8.85 -3.57
CA ARG A 153 -12.06 9.63 -2.97
C ARG A 153 -10.71 9.30 -3.59
N SER A 154 -10.45 8.03 -3.90
CA SER A 154 -9.22 7.58 -4.56
C SER A 154 -9.06 8.25 -5.92
N VAL A 155 -10.07 8.13 -6.79
CA VAL A 155 -10.06 8.73 -8.13
C VAL A 155 -9.83 10.23 -8.07
N ALA A 156 -10.58 10.96 -7.22
CA ALA A 156 -10.40 12.39 -7.06
C ALA A 156 -8.98 12.78 -6.59
N ALA A 157 -8.37 11.98 -5.70
CA ALA A 157 -7.00 12.21 -5.24
C ALA A 157 -5.96 12.00 -6.35
N PHE A 158 -6.12 10.94 -7.15
CA PHE A 158 -5.24 10.67 -8.30
C PHE A 158 -5.40 11.67 -9.44
N GLU A 159 -6.62 12.15 -9.72
CA GLU A 159 -6.88 13.24 -10.66
C GLU A 159 -6.14 14.52 -10.24
N ALA A 160 -6.23 14.87 -8.95
CA ALA A 160 -5.53 16.03 -8.40
C ALA A 160 -4.00 15.88 -8.49
N LEU A 161 -3.44 14.68 -8.34
CA LEU A 161 -2.00 14.45 -8.56
C LEU A 161 -1.60 14.70 -10.00
N LEU A 162 -2.34 14.12 -10.95
CA LEU A 162 -2.04 14.26 -12.37
C LEU A 162 -2.05 15.74 -12.81
N GLN A 163 -2.99 16.53 -12.29
CA GLN A 163 -3.05 17.98 -12.54
C GLN A 163 -1.81 18.74 -12.06
N ASN A 164 -1.15 18.25 -11.00
CA ASN A 164 0.06 18.85 -10.44
C ASN A 164 1.36 18.38 -11.12
N ALA A 165 1.30 17.49 -12.11
CA ALA A 165 2.48 16.95 -12.77
C ALA A 165 3.29 18.06 -13.47
N THR A 166 4.54 18.24 -13.06
CA THR A 166 5.42 19.31 -13.54
C THR A 166 6.21 18.94 -14.80
N ASP A 167 6.42 17.66 -15.07
CA ASP A 167 7.17 17.16 -16.23
C ASP A 167 6.45 15.98 -16.92
N ALA A 168 6.97 15.57 -18.07
CA ALA A 168 6.34 14.55 -18.91
C ALA A 168 6.42 13.14 -18.30
N GLU A 169 7.54 12.78 -17.66
CA GLU A 169 7.74 11.46 -17.06
C GLU A 169 6.80 11.28 -15.85
N LEU A 170 6.72 12.29 -15.00
CA LEU A 170 5.79 12.30 -13.88
C LEU A 170 4.33 12.24 -14.35
N ARG A 171 3.98 13.00 -15.39
CA ARG A 171 2.63 12.98 -15.96
C ARG A 171 2.25 11.60 -16.51
N GLU A 172 3.15 10.95 -17.24
CA GLU A 172 2.93 9.61 -17.75
C GLU A 172 2.70 8.60 -16.62
N TYR A 173 3.56 8.65 -15.59
CA TYR A 173 3.41 7.80 -14.42
C TYR A 173 2.07 8.01 -13.70
N LEU A 174 1.70 9.27 -13.41
CA LEU A 174 0.46 9.58 -12.69
C LEU A 174 -0.80 9.29 -13.52
N ALA A 175 -0.72 9.42 -14.85
CA ALA A 175 -1.81 9.00 -15.72
C ALA A 175 -2.03 7.49 -15.63
N GLY A 176 -0.95 6.70 -15.57
CA GLY A 176 -1.02 5.27 -15.30
C GLY A 176 -1.67 4.94 -13.96
N THR A 177 -1.28 5.64 -12.87
CA THR A 177 -1.91 5.39 -11.56
C THR A 177 -3.39 5.76 -11.53
N LEU A 178 -3.79 6.83 -12.23
CA LEU A 178 -5.19 7.23 -12.34
C LEU A 178 -6.03 6.20 -13.12
N ASP A 179 -5.49 5.62 -14.20
CA ASP A 179 -6.16 4.52 -14.93
C ASP A 179 -6.46 3.35 -14.00
N TYR A 180 -5.49 2.95 -13.16
CA TYR A 180 -5.70 1.91 -12.16
C TYR A 180 -6.79 2.27 -11.14
N ALA A 181 -6.83 3.52 -10.66
CA ALA A 181 -7.87 3.96 -9.73
C ALA A 181 -9.28 3.86 -10.35
N HIS A 182 -9.45 4.26 -11.61
CA HIS A 182 -10.73 4.09 -12.32
C HIS A 182 -11.10 2.62 -12.49
N ARG A 183 -10.13 1.76 -12.81
CA ARG A 183 -10.37 0.32 -12.96
C ARG A 183 -10.80 -0.33 -11.64
N HIS A 184 -10.22 0.07 -10.51
CA HIS A 184 -10.65 -0.39 -9.19
C HIS A 184 -12.07 0.11 -8.86
N GLN A 185 -12.37 1.38 -9.16
CA GLN A 185 -13.69 1.95 -8.98
C GLN A 185 -14.77 1.15 -9.73
N VAL A 186 -14.54 0.85 -11.01
CA VAL A 186 -15.48 0.05 -11.83
C VAL A 186 -15.75 -1.33 -11.22
N VAL A 187 -14.72 -1.99 -10.68
CA VAL A 187 -14.88 -3.31 -10.03
C VAL A 187 -15.73 -3.20 -8.78
N ILE A 188 -15.48 -2.19 -7.93
CA ILE A 188 -16.25 -1.99 -6.70
C ILE A 188 -17.67 -1.51 -6.97
N GLU A 189 -17.90 -0.66 -7.98
CA GLU A 189 -19.25 -0.27 -8.38
C GLU A 189 -20.08 -1.47 -8.87
N ARG A 190 -19.42 -2.42 -9.55
CA ARG A 190 -20.09 -3.61 -10.08
C ARG A 190 -20.33 -4.70 -9.02
N PHE A 191 -19.35 -4.97 -8.16
CA PHE A 191 -19.36 -6.13 -7.28
C PHE A 191 -19.40 -5.79 -5.78
N CYS A 192 -19.25 -4.52 -5.41
CA CYS A 192 -19.10 -4.03 -4.03
C CYS A 192 -17.89 -4.60 -3.28
N ARG A 193 -17.02 -5.36 -3.96
CA ARG A 193 -15.83 -6.02 -3.41
C ARG A 193 -14.88 -6.41 -4.56
N PHE A 194 -13.67 -6.85 -4.24
CA PHE A 194 -12.72 -7.36 -5.22
C PHE A 194 -12.85 -8.89 -5.38
N PRO A 195 -13.37 -9.39 -6.52
CA PRO A 195 -13.59 -10.82 -6.70
C PRO A 195 -12.30 -11.65 -6.62
N HIS A 196 -11.15 -11.07 -7.00
CA HIS A 196 -9.87 -11.77 -6.97
C HIS A 196 -9.45 -12.16 -5.54
N ARG A 197 -9.97 -11.46 -4.52
CA ARG A 197 -9.69 -11.77 -3.11
C ARG A 197 -10.57 -12.91 -2.58
N ASN A 198 -11.61 -13.33 -3.32
CA ASN A 198 -12.60 -14.29 -2.82
C ASN A 198 -11.97 -15.59 -2.35
N SER A 199 -11.16 -16.25 -3.18
CA SER A 199 -10.51 -17.51 -2.82
C SER A 199 -9.56 -17.34 -1.62
N ILE A 200 -8.76 -16.27 -1.61
CA ILE A 200 -7.81 -15.99 -0.53
C ILE A 200 -8.53 -15.73 0.80
N LEU A 201 -9.68 -15.05 0.77
CA LEU A 201 -10.48 -14.70 1.94
C LEU A 201 -11.55 -15.75 2.29
N GLY A 202 -11.59 -16.89 1.60
CA GLY A 202 -12.59 -17.94 1.83
C GLY A 202 -14.03 -17.56 1.47
N ARG A 203 -14.21 -16.58 0.58
CA ARG A 203 -15.52 -16.16 0.06
C ARG A 203 -15.88 -16.98 -1.18
N THR A 204 -17.15 -17.33 -1.32
CA THR A 204 -17.66 -17.94 -2.56
C THR A 204 -17.89 -16.85 -3.61
N SER A 205 -17.37 -17.06 -4.82
CA SER A 205 -17.65 -16.19 -5.97
C SER A 205 -19.05 -16.43 -6.52
N THR A 206 -19.75 -15.38 -6.93
CA THR A 206 -20.96 -15.47 -7.74
C THR A 206 -20.63 -15.94 -9.17
N ALA A 207 -21.65 -16.30 -9.95
CA ALA A 207 -21.45 -16.65 -11.37
C ALA A 207 -20.86 -15.48 -12.17
N GLU A 208 -21.34 -14.26 -11.91
CA GLU A 208 -20.85 -13.04 -12.58
C GLU A 208 -19.39 -12.72 -12.19
N GLU A 209 -19.05 -12.89 -10.92
CA GLU A 209 -17.68 -12.72 -10.44
C GLU A 209 -16.73 -13.77 -11.06
N ALA A 210 -17.18 -15.01 -11.21
CA ALA A 210 -16.40 -16.07 -11.86
C ALA A 210 -16.18 -15.80 -13.36
N GLU A 211 -17.19 -15.30 -14.06
CA GLU A 211 -17.07 -14.87 -15.45
C GLU A 211 -16.10 -13.70 -15.61
N TYR A 212 -16.19 -12.69 -14.72
CA TYR A 212 -15.25 -11.57 -14.69
C TYR A 212 -13.80 -12.05 -14.49
N LEU A 213 -13.56 -12.95 -13.54
CA LEU A 213 -12.22 -13.49 -13.25
C LEU A 213 -11.64 -14.35 -14.38
N ALA A 214 -12.47 -14.81 -15.32
CA ALA A 214 -12.01 -15.55 -16.50
C ALA A 214 -11.52 -14.63 -17.63
N GLN A 215 -11.78 -13.32 -17.55
CA GLN A 215 -11.40 -12.37 -18.60
C GLN A 215 -9.92 -11.97 -18.47
N PRO A 216 -9.20 -11.76 -19.60
CA PRO A 216 -7.83 -11.24 -19.58
C PRO A 216 -7.74 -9.89 -18.87
N GLY A 217 -6.72 -9.69 -18.04
CA GLY A 217 -6.50 -8.43 -17.34
C GLY A 217 -7.44 -8.18 -16.14
N SER A 218 -8.24 -9.17 -15.74
CA SER A 218 -8.97 -9.16 -14.47
C SER A 218 -8.05 -9.50 -13.29
N GLY A 219 -8.45 -9.12 -12.08
CA GLY A 219 -7.78 -9.53 -10.84
C GLY A 219 -6.42 -8.87 -10.56
N PHE A 220 -6.32 -7.59 -10.88
CA PHE A 220 -5.32 -6.68 -10.33
C PHE A 220 -5.74 -6.20 -8.94
#